data_AF-A0A6C2UFU6-F1
#
_entry.id   AF-A0A6C2UFU6-F1
#
_cell.length_a   1.000
_cell.length_b   1.000
_cell.length_c   1.000
_cell.angle_alpha   90.00
_cell.angle_beta   90.00
_cell.angle_gamma   90.00
#
_symmetry.space_group_name_H-M   'P 1'
#
loop_
_entity.id
_entity.type
_entity.pdbx_description
1 polymer ?
#
loop_
_entity_poly.entity_id
_entity_poly.type
_entity_poly.pdbx_seq_one_letter_code
_entity_poly.pdbx_strand_id
1 'polypeptide(L)'
;MTNIDPKEIYVYAATSDKFAETAKAYMGPWYECLALKAPDYDLAQIVLYKKEFWLGAFLWRRAQCQSYPRDRFLGWHACQQAERLPLVIECLGFQPMHHSPDQPNYGCIALNAALLSLQPDWVDYFGYVPLLVDTHLKASSGFASYFKEAGWTRTTDKNPRAAASHWAKELVPDARAIITAKHLDKAYTGVASPYVDGLLPIQDELLSSFQAAFKEVHDPRENNSHYPLHTLWSCASGRMFRPPRSISY
;
A
#
# COMPACT_ATOMS: atom_id res chain seq x y z
N MET A 1 16.19 34.67 -1.87
CA MET A 1 15.74 33.26 -1.98
C MET A 1 16.59 32.43 -1.05
N THR A 2 16.06 32.03 0.10
CA THR A 2 16.82 31.21 1.05
C THR A 2 16.93 29.80 0.47
N ASN A 3 18.11 29.44 -0.02
CA ASN A 3 18.39 28.09 -0.48
C ASN A 3 18.31 27.17 0.75
N ILE A 4 17.41 26.17 0.76
CA ILE A 4 17.36 25.18 1.85
C ILE A 4 18.56 24.25 1.66
N ASP A 5 19.45 24.19 2.66
CA ASP A 5 20.53 23.21 2.67
C ASP A 5 19.95 21.82 3.01
N PRO A 6 20.10 20.81 2.12
CA PRO A 6 19.66 19.44 2.40
C PRO A 6 20.22 18.85 3.69
N LYS A 7 21.41 19.28 4.14
CA LYS A 7 22.03 18.80 5.39
C LYS A 7 21.33 19.28 6.66
N GLU A 8 20.51 20.31 6.54
CA GLU A 8 19.73 20.86 7.64
C GLU A 8 18.28 20.36 7.63
N ILE A 9 17.97 19.41 6.76
CA ILE A 9 16.67 18.72 6.73
C ILE A 9 16.73 17.49 7.65
N TYR A 10 15.74 17.39 8.52
CA TYR A 10 15.55 16.29 9.46
C TYR A 10 14.17 15.68 9.25
N VAL A 11 14.07 14.36 9.36
CA VAL A 11 12.78 13.66 9.34
C VAL A 11 12.56 13.05 10.71
N TYR A 12 11.43 13.40 11.33
CA TYR A 12 10.95 12.74 12.54
C TYR A 12 9.89 11.72 12.12
N ALA A 13 10.11 10.45 12.41
CA ALA A 13 9.16 9.37 12.17
C ALA A 13 8.62 8.82 13.50
N ALA A 14 7.34 8.48 13.55
CA ALA A 14 6.73 7.82 14.69
C ALA A 14 5.49 7.02 14.28
N THR A 15 5.17 6.01 15.08
CA THR A 15 3.89 5.29 14.98
C THR A 15 2.72 6.16 15.45
N SER A 16 1.50 5.77 15.10
CA SER A 16 0.26 6.49 15.41
C SER A 16 0.13 6.94 16.87
N ASP A 17 0.48 6.06 17.81
CA ASP A 17 0.36 6.33 19.25
C ASP A 17 1.32 7.42 19.75
N LYS A 18 2.47 7.62 19.08
CA LYS A 18 3.56 8.51 19.52
C LYS A 18 3.68 9.79 18.69
N PHE A 19 2.94 9.88 17.59
CA PHE A 19 3.08 10.99 16.65
C PHE A 19 2.37 12.28 17.09
N ALA A 20 1.22 12.15 17.75
CA ALA A 20 0.30 13.26 17.97
C ALA A 20 0.90 14.43 18.76
N GLU A 21 1.63 14.15 19.85
CA GLU A 21 2.20 15.19 20.71
C GLU A 21 3.28 15.99 19.97
N THR A 22 4.22 15.30 19.33
CA THR A 22 5.28 15.92 18.54
C THR A 22 4.71 16.71 17.35
N ALA A 23 3.72 16.15 16.66
CA ALA A 23 3.08 16.83 15.54
C ALA A 23 2.35 18.10 15.96
N LYS A 24 1.65 18.09 17.09
CA LYS A 24 1.02 19.29 17.65
C LYS A 24 2.04 20.37 18.00
N ALA A 25 3.20 19.99 18.54
CA ALA A 25 4.26 20.93 18.87
C ALA A 25 4.82 21.66 17.64
N TYR A 26 5.02 20.96 16.52
CA TYR A 26 5.59 21.56 15.30
C TYR A 26 4.54 22.18 14.37
N MET A 27 3.41 21.50 14.15
CA MET A 27 2.42 21.87 13.14
C MET A 27 1.30 22.75 13.70
N GLY A 28 1.13 22.78 15.02
CA GLY A 28 0.01 23.46 15.67
C GLY A 28 -1.35 23.02 15.09
N PRO A 29 -2.19 23.95 14.60
CA PRO A 29 -3.52 23.62 14.09
C PRO A 29 -3.50 22.75 12.82
N TRP A 30 -2.39 22.73 12.08
CA TRP A 30 -2.28 21.94 10.85
C TRP A 30 -2.21 20.43 11.11
N TYR A 31 -1.87 20.02 12.33
CA TYR A 31 -1.93 18.61 12.73
C TYR A 31 -3.36 18.06 12.61
N GLU A 32 -4.35 18.80 13.09
CA GLU A 32 -5.76 18.35 13.04
C GLU A 32 -6.23 18.18 11.58
N CYS A 33 -5.78 19.06 10.67
CA CYS A 33 -6.05 18.91 9.24
C CYS A 33 -5.43 17.64 8.63
N LEU A 34 -4.29 17.18 9.15
CA LEU A 34 -3.65 15.94 8.73
C LEU A 34 -4.33 14.72 9.36
N ALA A 35 -4.57 14.75 10.67
CA ALA A 35 -5.17 13.66 11.44
C ALA A 35 -6.59 13.29 10.95
N LEU A 36 -7.37 14.28 10.50
CA LEU A 36 -8.68 14.06 9.90
C LEU A 36 -8.64 13.28 8.57
N LYS A 37 -7.48 13.19 7.90
CA LYS A 37 -7.38 12.52 6.59
C LYS A 37 -7.37 11.00 6.72
N ALA A 38 -6.73 10.47 7.77
CA ALA A 38 -6.67 9.04 8.01
C ALA A 38 -6.30 8.76 9.48
N PRO A 39 -7.21 8.20 10.29
CA PRO A 39 -6.90 7.84 11.67
C PRO A 39 -6.11 6.51 11.79
N ASP A 40 -6.04 5.71 10.73
CA ASP A 40 -5.54 4.32 10.74
C ASP A 40 -4.20 4.15 9.99
N TYR A 41 -3.28 5.11 10.16
CA TYR A 41 -1.94 5.03 9.58
C TYR A 41 -1.00 4.18 10.44
N ASP A 42 -0.01 3.53 9.80
CA ASP A 42 1.02 2.74 10.48
C ASP A 42 2.18 3.63 10.96
N LEU A 43 2.60 4.57 10.12
CA LEU A 43 3.75 5.46 10.35
C LEU A 43 3.42 6.88 9.91
N ALA A 44 3.87 7.87 10.66
CA ALA A 44 3.81 9.26 10.25
C ALA A 44 5.18 9.90 10.30
N GLN A 45 5.40 10.86 9.39
CA GLN A 45 6.66 11.61 9.29
C GLN A 45 6.41 13.10 9.30
N ILE A 46 7.28 13.87 9.96
CA ILE A 46 7.37 15.34 9.84
C ILE A 46 8.75 15.67 9.31
N VAL A 47 8.79 16.47 8.25
CA VAL A 47 10.04 17.00 7.71
C VAL A 47 10.28 18.37 8.32
N LEU A 48 11.44 18.54 8.95
CA LEU A 48 11.85 19.74 9.65
C LEU A 48 13.11 20.33 9.01
N TYR A 49 13.16 21.64 8.84
CA TYR A 49 14.36 22.41 8.54
C TYR A 49 14.93 22.98 9.84
N LYS A 50 16.23 22.76 10.06
CA LYS A 50 16.96 23.16 11.28
C LYS A 50 16.33 22.65 12.58
N LYS A 51 15.53 21.57 12.53
CA LYS A 51 14.75 21.00 13.65
C LYS A 51 13.69 21.93 14.26
N GLU A 52 13.40 23.05 13.61
CA GLU A 52 12.49 24.08 14.14
C GLU A 52 11.30 24.31 13.19
N PHE A 53 11.56 24.38 11.88
CA PHE A 53 10.56 24.75 10.90
C PHE A 53 10.05 23.53 10.15
N TRP A 54 8.79 23.18 10.31
CA TRP A 54 8.21 22.09 9.53
C TRP A 54 7.99 22.50 8.06
N LEU A 55 8.35 21.61 7.14
CA LEU A 55 8.19 21.77 5.69
C LEU A 55 7.01 20.97 5.15
N GLY A 56 6.69 19.85 5.79
CA GLY A 56 5.56 19.00 5.44
C GLY A 56 5.44 17.80 6.36
N ALA A 57 4.28 17.17 6.34
CA ALA A 57 4.00 15.97 7.12
C ALA A 57 3.21 14.93 6.31
N PHE A 58 3.42 13.67 6.63
CA PHE A 58 2.94 12.51 5.89
C PHE A 58 2.34 11.46 6.82
N LEU A 59 1.28 10.81 6.36
CA LEU A 59 0.69 9.62 6.98
C LEU A 59 0.82 8.45 6.01
N TRP A 60 1.42 7.37 6.46
CA TRP A 60 1.75 6.18 5.68
C TRP A 60 1.07 4.95 6.26
N ARG A 61 0.65 4.04 5.40
CA ARG A 61 0.08 2.75 5.79
C ARG A 61 0.52 1.68 4.80
N ARG A 62 0.60 0.43 5.24
CA ARG A 62 0.59 -0.71 4.30
C ARG A 62 -0.66 -0.65 3.44
N ALA A 63 -0.54 -1.00 2.18
CA ALA A 63 -1.72 -1.21 1.36
C ALA A 63 -2.52 -2.39 1.93
N GLN A 64 -3.82 -2.19 2.12
CA GLN A 64 -4.72 -3.19 2.72
C GLN A 64 -5.82 -3.64 1.77
N CYS A 65 -6.19 -2.77 0.82
CA CYS A 65 -7.30 -3.00 -0.10
C CYS A 65 -6.80 -3.02 -1.54
N GLN A 66 -7.57 -3.64 -2.44
CA GLN A 66 -7.29 -3.57 -3.87
C GLN A 66 -7.39 -2.13 -4.39
N SER A 67 -6.58 -1.81 -5.40
CA SER A 67 -6.64 -0.50 -6.04
C SER A 67 -6.44 -0.67 -7.52
N TYR A 68 -7.54 -0.54 -8.28
CA TYR A 68 -7.55 -0.77 -9.72
C TYR A 68 -6.40 -0.03 -10.47
N PRO A 69 -6.10 1.25 -10.18
CA PRO A 69 -4.97 1.94 -10.82
C PRO A 69 -3.59 1.36 -10.50
N ARG A 70 -3.37 0.91 -9.26
CA ARG A 70 -2.12 0.26 -8.83
C ARG A 70 -2.01 -1.13 -9.44
N ASP A 71 -3.08 -1.91 -9.37
CA ASP A 71 -3.08 -3.29 -9.83
C ASP A 71 -2.82 -3.36 -11.34
N ARG A 72 -3.43 -2.45 -12.10
CA ARG A 72 -3.15 -2.28 -13.53
C ARG A 72 -1.72 -1.81 -13.81
N PHE A 73 -1.20 -0.91 -12.99
CA PHE A 73 0.17 -0.41 -13.13
C PHE A 73 1.19 -1.52 -12.90
N LEU A 74 1.04 -2.30 -11.83
CA LEU A 74 1.92 -3.41 -11.52
C LEU A 74 1.77 -4.54 -12.55
N GLY A 75 0.54 -4.87 -12.93
CA GLY A 75 0.24 -5.99 -13.82
C GLY A 75 0.34 -7.35 -13.13
N TRP A 76 0.31 -7.36 -11.80
CA TRP A 76 0.33 -8.58 -11.00
C TRP A 76 -1.00 -9.34 -11.06
N HIS A 77 -0.96 -10.65 -10.85
CA HIS A 77 -2.16 -11.47 -10.75
C HIS A 77 -2.73 -11.45 -9.33
N ALA A 78 -3.98 -11.88 -9.15
CA ALA A 78 -4.67 -11.87 -7.85
C ALA A 78 -3.87 -12.54 -6.72
N CYS A 79 -3.17 -13.64 -7.02
CA CYS A 79 -2.30 -14.34 -6.04
C CYS A 79 -1.14 -13.47 -5.57
N GLN A 80 -0.45 -12.84 -6.51
CA GLN A 80 0.63 -11.93 -6.20
C GLN A 80 0.13 -10.70 -5.46
N GLN A 81 -1.04 -10.18 -5.84
CA GLN A 81 -1.67 -9.06 -5.14
C GLN A 81 -1.94 -9.41 -3.67
N ALA A 82 -2.70 -10.49 -3.41
CA ALA A 82 -3.06 -10.86 -2.04
C ALA A 82 -1.83 -11.16 -1.15
N GLU A 83 -0.83 -11.81 -1.72
CA GLU A 83 0.43 -12.12 -1.04
C GLU A 83 1.25 -10.85 -0.77
N ARG A 84 1.38 -9.94 -1.75
CA ARG A 84 2.46 -8.93 -1.78
C ARG A 84 1.96 -7.51 -1.55
N LEU A 85 0.66 -7.31 -1.33
CA LEU A 85 0.08 -6.02 -1.01
C LEU A 85 0.79 -5.30 0.16
N PRO A 86 1.20 -5.99 1.26
CA PRO A 86 1.91 -5.32 2.36
C PRO A 86 3.27 -4.71 2.00
N LEU A 87 3.84 -5.04 0.82
CA LEU A 87 5.08 -4.45 0.30
C LEU A 87 4.86 -3.09 -0.39
N VAL A 88 3.60 -2.68 -0.53
CA VAL A 88 3.21 -1.37 -1.04
C VAL A 88 2.78 -0.48 0.12
N ILE A 89 3.31 0.75 0.17
CA ILE A 89 2.95 1.75 1.17
C ILE A 89 2.04 2.81 0.55
N GLU A 90 0.87 3.01 1.14
CA GLU A 90 -0.08 4.04 0.77
C GLU A 90 0.24 5.33 1.55
N CYS A 91 0.39 6.45 0.83
CA CYS A 91 0.35 7.79 1.38
C CYS A 91 -1.11 8.21 1.58
N LEU A 92 -1.59 8.16 2.81
CA LEU A 92 -2.96 8.50 3.16
C LEU A 92 -3.16 10.01 3.34
N GLY A 93 -2.14 10.68 3.83
CA GLY A 93 -2.17 12.09 4.15
C GLY A 93 -0.87 12.76 3.76
N PHE A 94 -0.99 13.88 3.07
CA PHE A 94 0.11 14.80 2.83
C PHE A 94 -0.35 16.22 3.16
N GLN A 95 0.41 16.88 4.02
CA GLN A 95 0.19 18.28 4.39
C GLN A 95 1.52 19.03 4.20
N PRO A 96 1.73 19.71 3.06
CA PRO A 96 2.88 20.60 2.90
C PRO A 96 2.65 21.91 3.66
N MET A 97 3.75 22.53 4.10
CA MET A 97 3.72 23.92 4.58
C MET A 97 3.42 24.84 3.39
N HIS A 98 2.50 25.79 3.59
CA HIS A 98 2.19 26.78 2.55
C HIS A 98 3.42 27.64 2.27
N HIS A 99 3.70 27.89 0.99
CA HIS A 99 4.79 28.76 0.57
C HIS A 99 4.29 29.82 -0.40
N SER A 100 4.88 31.01 -0.33
CA SER A 100 4.67 32.03 -1.36
C SER A 100 5.43 31.65 -2.64
N PRO A 101 5.03 32.15 -3.83
CA PRO A 101 5.73 31.84 -5.09
C PRO A 101 7.23 32.15 -5.09
N ASP A 102 7.68 33.11 -4.28
CA ASP A 102 9.09 33.51 -4.15
C ASP A 102 9.92 32.61 -3.19
N GLN A 103 9.27 31.63 -2.56
CA GLN A 103 9.89 30.69 -1.65
C GLN A 103 10.18 29.35 -2.34
N PRO A 104 11.15 28.56 -1.84
CA PRO A 104 11.39 27.21 -2.32
C PRO A 104 10.13 26.34 -2.25
N ASN A 105 10.01 25.37 -3.16
CA ASN A 105 8.90 24.44 -3.18
C ASN A 105 8.97 23.45 -2.00
N TYR A 106 8.50 23.89 -0.83
CA TYR A 106 8.55 23.10 0.41
C TYR A 106 7.82 21.76 0.29
N GLY A 107 6.76 21.69 -0.52
CA GLY A 107 6.04 20.45 -0.77
C GLY A 107 6.90 19.40 -1.47
N CYS A 108 7.60 19.79 -2.54
CA CYS A 108 8.53 18.91 -3.25
C CYS A 108 9.74 18.52 -2.38
N ILE A 109 10.30 19.49 -1.64
CA ILE A 109 11.43 19.26 -0.72
C ILE A 109 11.05 18.26 0.38
N ALA A 110 9.91 18.48 1.04
CA ALA A 110 9.41 17.59 2.08
C ALA A 110 9.09 16.19 1.53
N LEU A 111 8.46 16.10 0.36
CA LEU A 111 8.14 14.82 -0.27
C LEU A 111 9.40 14.00 -0.58
N ASN A 112 10.45 14.62 -1.13
CA ASN A 112 11.70 13.93 -1.39
C ASN A 112 12.42 13.50 -0.11
N ALA A 113 12.48 14.38 0.90
CA ALA A 113 13.11 14.06 2.18
C ALA A 113 12.39 12.91 2.90
N ALA A 114 11.06 12.94 2.95
CA ALA A 114 10.25 11.90 3.55
C ALA A 114 10.48 10.55 2.87
N LEU A 115 10.52 10.51 1.53
CA LEU A 115 10.77 9.28 0.78
C LEU A 115 12.17 8.70 0.99
N LEU A 116 13.20 9.55 1.09
CA LEU A 116 14.56 9.10 1.38
C LEU A 116 14.66 8.46 2.78
N SER A 117 13.91 9.00 3.75
CA SER A 117 13.85 8.46 5.11
C SER A 117 12.87 7.29 5.25
N LEU A 118 11.88 7.19 4.35
CA LEU A 118 10.78 6.22 4.47
C LEU A 118 11.30 4.78 4.54
N GLN A 119 12.24 4.38 3.69
CA GLN A 119 12.78 3.02 3.71
C GLN A 119 13.48 2.66 5.02
N PRO A 120 14.50 3.42 5.49
CA PRO A 120 15.14 3.11 6.76
C PRO A 120 14.16 3.19 7.93
N ASP A 121 13.29 4.20 7.98
CA ASP A 121 12.27 4.30 9.03
C ASP A 121 11.35 3.07 9.02
N TRP A 122 10.91 2.62 7.84
CA TRP A 122 10.04 1.45 7.75
C TRP A 122 10.71 0.17 8.24
N VAL A 123 12.00 0.01 7.93
CA VAL A 123 12.80 -1.12 8.43
C VAL A 123 12.92 -1.06 9.95
N ASP A 124 13.21 0.11 10.51
CA ASP A 124 13.39 0.28 11.96
C ASP A 124 12.10 -0.01 12.74
N TYR A 125 10.94 0.39 12.20
CA TYR A 125 9.65 0.19 12.86
C TYR A 125 9.00 -1.17 12.57
N PHE A 126 9.17 -1.73 11.37
CA PHE A 126 8.42 -2.92 10.92
C PHE A 126 9.29 -4.08 10.44
N GLY A 127 10.62 -3.90 10.35
CA GLY A 127 11.56 -4.97 10.07
C GLY A 127 11.69 -5.37 8.60
N TYR A 128 11.21 -4.57 7.66
CA TYR A 128 11.31 -4.88 6.22
C TYR A 128 11.39 -3.64 5.33
N VAL A 129 11.92 -3.83 4.12
CA VAL A 129 12.02 -2.79 3.09
C VAL A 129 10.75 -2.79 2.24
N PRO A 130 9.98 -1.70 2.18
CA PRO A 130 8.88 -1.58 1.23
C PRO A 130 9.41 -1.41 -0.20
N LEU A 131 8.68 -1.95 -1.17
CA LEU A 131 9.07 -1.93 -2.58
C LEU A 131 8.52 -0.71 -3.32
N LEU A 132 7.26 -0.36 -3.05
CA LEU A 132 6.54 0.68 -3.77
C LEU A 132 5.83 1.59 -2.78
N VAL A 133 5.67 2.85 -3.15
CA VAL A 133 4.75 3.79 -2.51
C VAL A 133 3.71 4.27 -3.52
N ASP A 134 2.47 4.46 -3.08
CA ASP A 134 1.42 5.04 -3.91
C ASP A 134 0.56 6.06 -3.15
N THR A 135 -0.27 6.80 -3.90
CA THR A 135 -1.22 7.76 -3.33
C THR A 135 -2.39 7.99 -4.28
N HIS A 136 -3.55 8.32 -3.71
CA HIS A 136 -4.68 8.89 -4.45
C HIS A 136 -4.81 10.38 -4.13
N LEU A 137 -4.76 11.23 -5.16
CA LEU A 137 -4.92 12.67 -5.03
C LEU A 137 -6.24 13.10 -5.67
N LYS A 138 -7.08 13.78 -4.89
CA LYS A 138 -8.26 14.47 -5.43
C LYS A 138 -7.82 15.57 -6.40
N ALA A 139 -8.57 15.77 -7.48
CA ALA A 139 -8.25 16.78 -8.49
C ALA A 139 -8.14 18.20 -7.89
N SER A 140 -8.92 18.50 -6.85
CA SER A 140 -8.93 19.79 -6.14
C SER A 140 -7.74 20.03 -5.20
N SER A 141 -6.85 19.05 -5.00
CA SER A 141 -5.76 19.18 -4.01
C SER A 141 -4.66 20.15 -4.39
N GLY A 142 -4.45 20.43 -5.68
CA GLY A 142 -3.34 21.27 -6.16
C GLY A 142 -1.94 20.64 -5.97
N PHE A 143 -1.82 19.45 -5.39
CA PHE A 143 -0.52 18.85 -5.03
C PHE A 143 0.13 18.03 -6.15
N ALA A 144 -0.57 17.79 -7.25
CA ALA A 144 -0.07 16.96 -8.36
C ALA A 144 1.27 17.42 -8.93
N SER A 145 1.59 18.72 -8.89
CA SER A 145 2.87 19.26 -9.31
C SER A 145 4.03 18.72 -8.46
N TYR A 146 3.86 18.63 -7.14
CA TYR A 146 4.88 18.12 -6.22
C TYR A 146 5.25 16.67 -6.52
N PHE A 147 4.26 15.81 -6.77
CA PHE A 147 4.48 14.41 -7.11
C PHE A 147 5.17 14.26 -8.47
N LYS A 148 4.76 15.06 -9.46
CA LYS A 148 5.41 15.09 -10.78
C LYS A 148 6.88 15.50 -10.68
N GLU A 149 7.17 16.58 -9.95
CA GLU A 149 8.55 17.08 -9.75
C GLU A 149 9.41 16.10 -8.95
N ALA A 150 8.83 15.41 -7.98
CA ALA A 150 9.49 14.34 -7.22
C ALA A 150 9.64 13.03 -8.02
N GLY A 151 9.32 13.01 -9.31
CA GLY A 151 9.52 11.85 -10.18
C GLY A 151 8.54 10.69 -9.96
N TRP A 152 7.35 10.95 -9.43
CA TRP A 152 6.31 9.94 -9.33
C TRP A 152 5.66 9.69 -10.68
N THR A 153 5.27 8.44 -10.91
CA THR A 153 4.51 8.05 -12.10
C THR A 153 3.03 8.16 -11.80
N ARG A 154 2.33 9.02 -12.54
CA ARG A 154 0.87 9.00 -12.54
C ARG A 154 0.40 7.76 -13.29
N THR A 155 -0.53 6.98 -12.72
CA THR A 155 -0.97 5.71 -13.34
C THR A 155 -2.40 5.77 -13.90
N THR A 156 -3.10 6.89 -13.70
CA THR A 156 -4.47 7.12 -14.22
C THR A 156 -4.50 7.91 -15.53
N ASP A 157 -3.41 7.93 -16.28
CA ASP A 157 -3.10 8.87 -17.37
C ASP A 157 -4.07 8.92 -18.57
N LYS A 158 -5.14 8.13 -18.57
CA LYS A 158 -6.09 8.07 -19.69
C LYS A 158 -7.39 8.85 -19.49
N ASN A 159 -7.60 9.53 -18.35
CA ASN A 159 -8.80 10.34 -18.16
C ASN A 159 -8.53 11.66 -17.42
N PRO A 160 -8.38 12.80 -18.13
CA PRO A 160 -8.22 14.12 -17.51
C PRO A 160 -9.45 14.60 -16.74
N ARG A 161 -10.62 13.96 -16.90
CA ARG A 161 -11.84 14.22 -16.12
C ARG A 161 -11.94 13.34 -14.86
N ALA A 162 -10.95 12.51 -14.57
CA ALA A 162 -10.98 11.67 -13.38
C ALA A 162 -10.99 12.56 -12.12
N ALA A 163 -11.96 12.31 -11.23
CA ALA A 163 -12.10 13.03 -9.97
C ALA A 163 -10.87 12.88 -9.04
N ALA A 164 -10.08 11.81 -9.25
CA ALA A 164 -8.84 11.56 -8.56
C ALA A 164 -7.75 11.07 -9.54
N SER A 165 -6.50 11.37 -9.19
CA SER A 165 -5.30 10.84 -9.84
C SER A 165 -4.60 9.86 -8.92
N HIS A 166 -4.11 8.76 -9.47
CA HIS A 166 -3.27 7.82 -8.74
C HIS A 166 -1.82 8.01 -9.15
N TRP A 167 -0.93 8.01 -8.17
CA TRP A 167 0.50 8.16 -8.36
C TRP A 167 1.23 7.05 -7.64
N ALA A 168 2.27 6.52 -8.27
CA ALA A 168 3.12 5.48 -7.71
C ALA A 168 4.60 5.83 -7.91
N LYS A 169 5.45 5.40 -6.98
CA LYS A 169 6.90 5.51 -7.07
C LYS A 169 7.56 4.26 -6.53
N GLU A 170 8.54 3.76 -7.25
CA GLU A 170 9.39 2.66 -6.81
C GLU A 170 10.37 3.19 -5.75
N LEU A 171 10.46 2.50 -4.62
CA LEU A 171 11.36 2.87 -3.52
C LEU A 171 12.73 2.20 -3.69
N VAL A 172 12.77 0.99 -4.27
CA VAL A 172 14.00 0.31 -4.67
C VAL A 172 14.10 0.25 -6.20
N PRO A 173 15.32 0.16 -6.77
CA PRO A 173 15.48 -0.15 -8.19
C PRO A 173 14.72 -1.43 -8.58
N ASP A 174 14.03 -1.39 -9.72
CA ASP A 174 13.29 -2.51 -10.28
C ASP A 174 12.21 -3.07 -9.34
N ALA A 175 11.67 -2.25 -8.43
CA ALA A 175 10.66 -2.69 -7.44
C ALA A 175 9.46 -3.38 -8.09
N ARG A 176 9.03 -2.90 -9.26
CA ARG A 176 7.95 -3.52 -10.02
C ARG A 176 8.32 -4.91 -10.53
N ALA A 177 9.56 -5.12 -10.99
CA ALA A 177 10.01 -6.44 -11.42
C ALA A 177 10.09 -7.40 -10.23
N ILE A 178 10.56 -6.92 -9.06
CA ILE A 178 10.65 -7.71 -7.83
C ILE A 178 9.26 -8.12 -7.34
N ILE A 179 8.33 -7.16 -7.20
CA ILE A 179 7.00 -7.43 -6.65
C ILE A 179 6.14 -8.30 -7.59
N THR A 180 6.46 -8.35 -8.89
CA THR A 180 5.77 -9.19 -9.88
C THR A 180 6.55 -10.45 -10.27
N ALA A 181 7.72 -10.69 -9.66
CA ALA A 181 8.54 -11.86 -9.96
C ALA A 181 7.79 -13.17 -9.66
N LYS A 182 8.12 -14.24 -10.39
CA LYS A 182 7.52 -15.56 -10.14
C LYS A 182 7.76 -16.03 -8.70
N HIS A 183 8.97 -15.80 -8.19
CA HIS A 183 9.35 -16.07 -6.82
C HIS A 183 9.80 -14.76 -6.19
N LEU A 184 9.21 -14.44 -5.04
CA LEU A 184 9.60 -13.28 -4.26
C LEU A 184 10.91 -13.58 -3.52
N ASP A 185 11.81 -12.61 -3.45
CA ASP A 185 13.05 -12.76 -2.68
C ASP A 185 12.75 -13.05 -1.20
N LYS A 186 13.57 -13.91 -0.57
CA LYS A 186 13.45 -14.29 0.84
C LYS A 186 13.45 -13.10 1.77
N ALA A 187 14.10 -11.99 1.36
CA ALA A 187 14.07 -10.73 2.10
C ALA A 187 12.64 -10.18 2.31
N TYR A 188 11.69 -10.50 1.43
CA TYR A 188 10.31 -10.00 1.48
C TYR A 188 9.28 -11.08 1.84
N THR A 189 9.64 -12.37 1.81
CA THR A 189 8.70 -13.48 2.07
C THR A 189 8.13 -13.50 3.49
N GLY A 190 8.83 -12.94 4.48
CA GLY A 190 8.34 -12.89 5.86
C GLY A 190 7.20 -11.88 6.08
N VAL A 191 7.02 -10.95 5.14
CA VAL A 191 6.02 -9.87 5.21
C VAL A 191 4.88 -10.08 4.21
N ALA A 192 5.18 -10.80 3.14
CA ALA A 192 4.15 -11.36 2.28
C ALA A 192 3.11 -12.10 3.13
N SER A 193 1.83 -11.88 2.87
CA SER A 193 0.76 -12.61 3.55
C SER A 193 0.97 -14.11 3.29
N PRO A 194 1.18 -14.94 4.33
CA PRO A 194 1.43 -16.36 4.17
C PRO A 194 0.18 -17.11 3.68
N TYR A 195 -0.96 -16.43 3.58
CA TYR A 195 -2.25 -17.03 3.31
C TYR A 195 -2.86 -16.43 2.04
N VAL A 196 -2.72 -17.16 0.95
CA VAL A 196 -3.46 -16.96 -0.29
C VAL A 196 -4.34 -18.19 -0.51
N ASP A 197 -5.34 -18.33 0.36
CA ASP A 197 -6.34 -19.39 0.26
C ASP A 197 -7.66 -18.73 -0.18
N GLY A 198 -8.33 -19.29 -1.19
CA GLY A 198 -9.61 -18.76 -1.67
C GLY A 198 -9.56 -17.77 -2.84
N LEU A 199 -8.48 -17.74 -3.64
CA LEU A 199 -8.37 -16.84 -4.79
C LEU A 199 -8.96 -17.34 -6.10
N LEU A 200 -9.42 -18.59 -6.15
CA LEU A 200 -10.13 -19.06 -7.32
C LEU A 200 -11.52 -18.40 -7.31
N PRO A 201 -11.89 -17.62 -8.34
CA PRO A 201 -13.10 -16.81 -8.37
C PRO A 201 -14.29 -17.71 -8.72
N ILE A 202 -14.55 -18.74 -7.93
CA ILE A 202 -15.75 -19.53 -8.06
C ILE A 202 -16.82 -18.83 -7.23
N GLN A 203 -17.82 -18.27 -7.90
CA GLN A 203 -19.00 -17.74 -7.23
C GLN A 203 -19.66 -18.85 -6.41
N ASP A 204 -20.29 -18.53 -5.28
CA ASP A 204 -20.91 -19.53 -4.39
C ASP A 204 -21.95 -20.40 -5.14
N GLU A 205 -22.62 -19.84 -6.15
CA GLU A 205 -23.52 -20.59 -7.02
C GLU A 205 -22.79 -21.66 -7.85
N LEU A 206 -21.59 -21.34 -8.35
CA LEU A 206 -20.75 -22.28 -9.10
C LEU A 206 -20.16 -23.36 -8.19
N LEU A 207 -19.87 -23.07 -6.92
CA LEU A 207 -19.43 -24.07 -5.95
C LEU A 207 -20.46 -25.19 -5.76
N SER A 208 -21.74 -24.80 -5.66
CA SER A 208 -22.85 -25.76 -5.55
C SER A 208 -23.02 -26.58 -6.84
N SER A 209 -22.82 -25.95 -8.01
CA SER A 209 -22.84 -26.62 -9.32
C SER A 209 -21.67 -27.61 -9.49
N PHE A 210 -20.45 -27.25 -9.08
CA PHE A 210 -19.30 -28.15 -9.07
C PHE A 210 -19.52 -29.36 -8.15
N GLN A 211 -20.06 -29.13 -6.95
CA GLN A 211 -20.42 -30.22 -6.05
C GLN A 211 -21.46 -31.16 -6.65
N ALA A 212 -22.47 -30.62 -7.34
CA ALA A 212 -23.45 -31.43 -8.05
C ALA A 212 -22.80 -32.24 -9.18
N ALA A 213 -21.95 -31.62 -9.99
CA ALA A 213 -21.22 -32.30 -11.07
C ALA A 213 -20.30 -33.41 -10.54
N PHE A 214 -19.65 -33.22 -9.40
CA PHE A 214 -18.80 -34.25 -8.79
C PHE A 214 -19.58 -35.46 -8.26
N LYS A 215 -20.88 -35.31 -7.94
CA LYS A 215 -21.72 -36.44 -7.53
C LYS A 215 -22.05 -37.37 -8.69
N GLU A 216 -22.08 -36.85 -9.92
CA GLU A 216 -22.38 -37.63 -11.12
C GLU A 216 -21.18 -38.44 -11.63
N VAL A 217 -19.98 -38.20 -11.08
CA VAL A 217 -18.78 -38.93 -11.50
C VAL A 217 -18.71 -40.28 -10.78
N HIS A 218 -18.71 -41.35 -11.58
CA HIS A 218 -18.53 -42.71 -11.10
C HIS A 218 -17.21 -42.85 -10.32
N ASP A 219 -17.26 -43.43 -9.11
CA ASP A 219 -16.08 -43.66 -8.28
C ASP A 219 -15.34 -44.91 -8.75
N PRO A 220 -14.15 -44.80 -9.39
CA PRO A 220 -13.44 -45.97 -9.89
C PRO A 220 -12.71 -46.73 -8.77
N ARG A 221 -12.76 -46.24 -7.52
CA ARG A 221 -12.07 -46.84 -6.37
C ARG A 221 -12.99 -47.90 -5.76
N GLU A 222 -12.88 -49.12 -6.27
CA GLU A 222 -13.71 -50.25 -5.86
C GLU A 222 -13.74 -50.46 -4.32
N ASN A 223 -12.63 -50.96 -3.75
CA ASN A 223 -12.56 -51.44 -2.37
C ASN A 223 -11.95 -50.42 -1.38
N ASN A 224 -11.64 -49.20 -1.82
CA ASN A 224 -11.05 -48.14 -1.00
C ASN A 224 -11.91 -46.86 -1.01
N SER A 225 -13.21 -47.05 -0.79
CA SER A 225 -14.27 -46.05 -0.90
C SER A 225 -14.86 -45.63 0.45
N HIS A 226 -14.09 -45.76 1.54
CA HIS A 226 -14.51 -45.34 2.90
C HIS A 226 -14.99 -43.87 2.98
N TYR A 227 -14.49 -43.03 2.07
CA TYR A 227 -14.99 -41.68 1.86
C TYR A 227 -15.46 -41.54 0.41
N PRO A 228 -16.71 -41.08 0.16
CA PRO A 228 -17.23 -40.90 -1.19
C PRO A 228 -16.33 -39.96 -2.01
N LEU A 229 -16.08 -40.31 -3.28
CA LEU A 229 -15.19 -39.54 -4.16
C LEU A 229 -15.57 -38.06 -4.24
N HIS A 230 -16.87 -37.79 -4.38
CA HIS A 230 -17.39 -36.42 -4.42
C HIS A 230 -17.11 -35.65 -3.13
N THR A 231 -17.03 -36.31 -1.97
CA THR A 231 -16.68 -35.67 -0.68
C THR A 231 -15.19 -35.34 -0.65
N LEU A 232 -14.33 -36.24 -1.12
CA LEU A 232 -12.89 -35.99 -1.20
C LEU A 232 -12.56 -34.90 -2.22
N TRP A 233 -13.22 -34.90 -3.37
CA TRP A 233 -13.13 -33.82 -4.35
C TRP A 233 -13.69 -32.53 -3.81
N SER A 234 -14.85 -32.53 -3.13
CA SER A 234 -15.37 -31.34 -2.47
C SER A 234 -14.47 -30.83 -1.34
N CYS A 235 -13.71 -31.68 -0.66
CA CYS A 235 -12.72 -31.28 0.33
C CYS A 235 -11.46 -30.71 -0.34
N ALA A 236 -10.95 -31.35 -1.40
CA ALA A 236 -9.80 -30.85 -2.17
C ALA A 236 -10.14 -29.50 -2.87
N SER A 237 -11.32 -29.43 -3.47
CA SER A 237 -11.91 -28.24 -4.06
C SER A 237 -12.22 -27.19 -2.98
N GLY A 238 -12.85 -27.55 -1.87
CA GLY A 238 -13.13 -26.62 -0.77
C GLY A 238 -11.86 -26.02 -0.16
N ARG A 239 -10.74 -26.76 -0.16
CA ARG A 239 -9.41 -26.26 0.19
C ARG A 239 -8.77 -25.36 -0.88
N MET A 240 -9.28 -25.41 -2.11
CA MET A 240 -8.88 -24.55 -3.23
C MET A 240 -9.78 -23.30 -3.38
N PHE A 241 -11.03 -23.37 -2.93
CA PHE A 241 -12.12 -22.46 -3.36
C PHE A 241 -12.89 -21.75 -2.23
N ARG A 242 -12.59 -21.96 -0.94
CA ARG A 242 -13.33 -21.25 0.14
C ARG A 242 -12.88 -19.79 0.26
N PRO A 243 -13.80 -18.81 0.36
CA PRO A 243 -13.42 -17.44 0.64
C PRO A 243 -12.81 -17.31 2.05
N PRO A 244 -11.93 -16.31 2.29
CA PRO A 244 -11.45 -16.02 3.63
C PRO A 244 -12.65 -15.68 4.52
N ARG A 245 -12.78 -16.38 5.65
CA ARG A 245 -13.71 -15.93 6.69
C ARG A 245 -13.15 -14.62 7.22
N SER A 246 -13.88 -13.52 7.02
CA SER A 246 -13.69 -12.31 7.80
C SER A 246 -13.79 -12.69 9.27
N ILE A 247 -12.69 -12.60 10.00
CA ILE A 247 -12.76 -12.53 11.45
C ILE A 247 -13.25 -11.12 11.74
N SER A 248 -14.56 -11.00 11.95
CA SER A 248 -15.17 -9.79 12.48
C SER A 248 -14.66 -9.60 13.91
N TYR A 249 -13.92 -8.52 14.14
CA TYR A 249 -13.76 -7.88 15.45
C TYR A 249 -14.46 -6.53 15.42
#